data_AF-V9KIG0-F1
#
_entry.id   AF-V9KIG0-F1
#
_cell.length_a   1.000
_cell.length_b   1.000
_cell.length_c   1.000
_cell.angle_alpha   90.00
_cell.angle_beta   90.00
_cell.angle_gamma   90.00
#
_symmetry.space_group_name_H-M   'P 1'
#
loop_
_entity.id
_entity.type
_entity.pdbx_description
1 polymer ?
#
loop_
_entity_poly.entity_id
_entity_poly.type
_entity_poly.pdbx_seq_one_letter_code
_entity_poly.pdbx_strand_id
1 'polypeptide(L)'
;LIGRSDSSSSLERGPYHGAGRSMLGVPAEVDTSGWLACFWPTLTLWLLNGIIVLGVIIKIFVYGEPVTRLHSESSVLFWRHRKQADLDLARGDFAQASQNLWTCLEALGRPLPTSKLDLACSLMWNLVRHVLQRLWVGRWLAAQAGGFWRDSELTKDVGKSARDAALVYHKLHQLHLTGKLGGSHLSAINMALSSVNLAECAGEAVSMATVAEMYVAAAIRIKASLNRRFHFMTRFFLSSTRQICLSHSGTVLPTLHWLCHPLGHRFFVDGDWSVKSAPRDSTYSMLGNTVDPLAQVTQAFREHLLEKALYCMAKPESSKRSAREGGEFSDALEYLQLLNGCSDAARVTTQTFALGSSVAAVTGTDPVAKWWASMIIVAINWLQGDDEAAERLYPVVESMPKVLHADESSLPRAALFAFKAVRALLDGSQVSQVHCEKASGCLRDSLNTAPHVRSSIDKAVQLLLCDLLLVTRTTVWQQQISGSQSRLGAPQASLLELRGFQQDLSSLRKLSQTFRPALRRVFLHEATARLMAGASPTRTHQLLDRSLRRRVPAPLPKSSESRGLFRQHLAFSFLSVGKDSRPSI
;
A
#
# COMPACT_ATOMS: atom_id res chain seq x y z
N LEU A 1 60.10 34.60 24.98
CA LEU A 1 60.26 35.86 24.22
C LEU A 1 59.47 36.94 24.96
N ILE A 2 60.18 37.98 25.42
CA ILE A 2 59.76 39.39 25.66
C ILE A 2 58.26 39.62 25.96
N GLY A 3 57.82 40.21 27.07
CA GLY A 3 58.43 40.87 28.24
C GLY A 3 57.26 41.48 29.05
N ARG A 4 57.34 42.23 30.15
CA ARG A 4 58.34 42.74 31.10
C ARG A 4 57.52 43.69 32.01
N SER A 5 57.82 43.78 33.33
CA SER A 5 57.53 44.92 34.24
C SER A 5 56.07 45.35 34.49
N ASP A 6 55.63 45.83 35.66
CA ASP A 6 56.17 45.96 37.05
C ASP A 6 54.99 46.38 37.98
N SER A 7 55.01 46.45 39.32
CA SER A 7 55.98 46.12 40.40
C SER A 7 55.21 45.95 41.74
N SER A 8 55.92 45.78 42.87
CA SER A 8 55.65 46.26 44.27
C SER A 8 54.20 46.31 44.85
N SER A 9 53.89 45.91 46.10
CA SER A 9 54.72 45.66 47.30
C SER A 9 53.96 44.90 48.42
N SER A 10 54.66 43.95 49.06
CA SER A 10 54.82 43.74 50.53
C SER A 10 54.08 44.70 51.49
N LEU A 11 53.54 44.36 52.68
CA LEU A 11 53.67 43.28 53.69
C LEU A 11 52.25 43.02 54.33
N GLU A 12 51.94 42.18 55.34
CA GLU A 12 52.71 41.45 56.36
C GLU A 12 51.92 40.22 56.87
N ARG A 13 52.55 39.33 57.67
CA ARG A 13 51.98 38.06 58.18
C ARG A 13 52.27 37.93 59.68
N GLY A 14 51.27 37.66 60.53
CA GLY A 14 51.46 37.46 61.97
C GLY A 14 50.29 36.76 62.70
N PRO A 15 50.46 35.53 63.23
CA PRO A 15 49.39 34.73 63.88
C PRO A 15 49.58 34.55 65.39
N TYR A 16 48.51 34.19 66.13
CA TYR A 16 48.61 33.63 67.49
C TYR A 16 47.57 32.53 67.76
N HIS A 17 47.97 31.51 68.54
CA HIS A 17 47.21 30.32 68.93
C HIS A 17 46.79 30.33 70.41
N GLY A 18 45.75 29.57 70.76
CA GLY A 18 45.42 29.13 72.14
C GLY A 18 43.97 28.63 72.21
N ALA A 19 43.64 27.32 72.25
CA ALA A 19 43.89 26.29 73.26
C ALA A 19 42.90 26.33 74.45
N GLY A 20 42.05 25.30 74.60
CA GLY A 20 41.13 25.12 75.73
C GLY A 20 40.15 23.95 75.55
N ARG A 21 40.02 23.08 76.56
CA ARG A 21 39.21 21.82 76.56
C ARG A 21 37.85 22.00 77.26
N SER A 22 36.82 21.21 76.90
CA SER A 22 36.18 20.22 77.80
C SER A 22 35.00 19.46 77.13
N MET A 23 34.60 18.31 77.69
CA MET A 23 33.52 17.41 77.23
C MET A 23 32.18 17.64 77.96
N LEU A 24 31.08 17.37 77.25
CA LEU A 24 29.75 16.85 77.68
C LEU A 24 28.91 16.67 76.38
N GLY A 25 28.01 15.70 76.18
CA GLY A 25 27.64 14.54 76.98
C GLY A 25 26.22 14.03 76.68
N VAL A 26 26.02 13.27 75.57
CA VAL A 26 24.81 12.44 75.25
C VAL A 26 23.52 13.25 74.90
N PRO A 27 22.56 12.77 74.06
CA PRO A 27 22.46 11.48 73.36
C PRO A 27 22.53 11.54 71.81
N ALA A 28 22.61 10.36 71.20
CA ALA A 28 22.21 10.17 69.82
C ALA A 28 20.67 10.10 69.72
N GLU A 29 20.02 11.26 69.61
CA GLU A 29 18.77 11.29 68.83
C GLU A 29 19.16 11.18 67.35
N VAL A 30 18.50 10.27 66.63
CA VAL A 30 18.76 10.11 65.20
C VAL A 30 18.23 11.34 64.48
N ASP A 31 19.12 12.07 63.81
CA ASP A 31 18.87 13.35 63.10
C ASP A 31 17.98 13.22 61.83
N THR A 32 16.94 12.38 61.88
CA THR A 32 15.91 12.29 60.83
C THR A 32 15.17 13.63 60.64
N SER A 33 15.05 14.43 61.71
CA SER A 33 14.46 15.76 61.67
C SER A 33 15.32 16.75 60.87
N GLY A 34 16.62 16.85 61.16
CA GLY A 34 17.52 17.80 60.49
C GLY A 34 17.69 17.52 58.98
N TRP A 35 17.71 16.25 58.58
CA TRP A 35 17.80 15.87 57.17
C TRP A 35 16.53 16.26 56.41
N LEU A 36 15.35 15.89 56.91
CA LEU A 36 14.07 16.26 56.30
C LEU A 36 13.83 17.78 56.31
N ALA A 37 14.23 18.49 57.36
CA ALA A 37 14.12 19.95 57.46
C ALA A 37 14.99 20.68 56.42
N CYS A 38 16.07 20.08 55.92
CA CYS A 38 16.88 20.64 54.83
C CYS A 38 16.21 20.48 53.46
N PHE A 39 15.53 19.35 53.21
CA PHE A 39 14.78 19.14 51.98
C PHE A 39 13.40 19.81 51.98
N TRP A 40 12.82 20.13 53.14
CA TRP A 40 11.46 20.67 53.22
C TRP A 40 11.27 22.03 52.50
N PRO A 41 12.19 23.01 52.60
CA PRO A 41 12.09 24.27 51.85
C PRO A 41 12.27 24.08 50.34
N THR A 42 13.15 23.19 49.91
CA THR A 42 13.33 22.89 48.48
C THR A 42 12.13 22.13 47.93
N LEU A 43 11.64 21.11 48.65
CA LEU A 43 10.45 20.33 48.28
C LEU A 43 9.20 21.21 48.22
N THR A 44 8.98 22.11 49.18
CA THR A 44 7.83 23.03 49.17
C THR A 44 7.92 24.05 48.03
N LEU A 45 9.11 24.55 47.68
CA LEU A 45 9.32 25.36 46.48
C LEU A 45 9.05 24.57 45.19
N TRP A 46 9.52 23.33 45.07
CA TRP A 46 9.22 22.46 43.92
C TRP A 46 7.72 22.14 43.81
N LEU A 47 7.03 21.91 44.94
CA LEU A 47 5.58 21.71 44.97
C LEU A 47 4.81 22.98 44.59
N LEU A 48 5.18 24.15 45.11
CA LEU A 48 4.55 25.43 44.76
C LEU A 48 4.74 25.75 43.27
N ASN A 49 5.96 25.59 42.75
CA ASN A 49 6.24 25.71 41.31
C ASN A 49 5.43 24.70 40.50
N GLY A 50 5.30 23.45 40.97
CA GLY A 50 4.45 22.42 40.37
C GLY A 50 2.98 22.82 40.32
N ILE A 51 2.43 23.39 41.38
CA ILE A 51 1.04 23.88 41.45
C ILE A 51 0.83 25.07 40.50
N ILE A 52 1.76 26.02 40.45
CA ILE A 52 1.68 27.18 39.53
C ILE A 52 1.74 26.69 38.08
N VAL A 53 2.68 25.81 37.74
CA VAL A 53 2.80 25.21 36.40
C VAL A 53 1.55 24.40 36.06
N LEU A 54 1.00 23.62 36.98
CA LEU A 54 -0.24 22.87 36.79
C LEU A 54 -1.43 23.81 36.56
N GLY A 55 -1.55 24.91 37.31
CA GLY A 55 -2.59 25.93 37.13
C GLY A 55 -2.49 26.63 35.77
N VAL A 56 -1.27 26.93 35.31
CA VAL A 56 -1.01 27.47 33.96
C VAL A 56 -1.38 26.44 32.88
N ILE A 57 -0.99 25.16 33.05
CA ILE A 57 -1.37 24.08 32.14
C ILE A 57 -2.89 23.94 32.07
N ILE A 58 -3.59 23.86 33.21
CA ILE A 58 -5.06 23.81 33.25
C ILE A 58 -5.64 25.03 32.54
N LYS A 59 -5.14 26.25 32.77
CA LYS A 59 -5.62 27.46 32.10
C LYS A 59 -5.47 27.36 30.57
N ILE A 60 -4.32 26.91 30.07
CA ILE A 60 -4.06 26.80 28.62
C ILE A 60 -4.91 25.68 27.99
N PHE A 61 -5.01 24.51 28.64
CA PHE A 61 -5.77 23.37 28.09
C PHE A 61 -7.29 23.55 28.19
N VAL A 62 -7.80 24.15 29.27
CA VAL A 62 -9.24 24.30 29.52
C VAL A 62 -9.80 25.58 28.91
N TYR A 63 -9.06 26.68 28.91
CA TYR A 63 -9.56 28.00 28.45
C TYR A 63 -8.82 28.57 27.23
N GLY A 64 -7.73 27.94 26.78
CA GLY A 64 -6.96 28.38 25.61
C GLY A 64 -7.40 27.78 24.27
N GLU A 65 -8.39 26.89 24.25
CA GLU A 65 -8.95 26.33 23.02
C GLU A 65 -9.96 27.33 22.40
N PRO A 66 -9.73 27.91 21.21
CA PRO A 66 -10.68 28.86 20.62
C PRO A 66 -11.96 28.15 20.18
N VAL A 67 -13.10 28.74 20.54
CA VAL A 67 -14.46 28.22 20.32
C VAL A 67 -15.28 29.23 19.53
N THR A 68 -15.68 28.86 18.32
CA THR A 68 -16.65 29.63 17.52
C THR A 68 -18.08 29.22 17.86
N ARG A 69 -18.83 30.10 18.53
CA ARG A 69 -20.26 29.90 18.82
C ARG A 69 -21.08 29.84 17.52
N LEU A 70 -22.16 29.08 17.49
CA LEU A 70 -23.12 29.13 16.38
C LEU A 70 -23.67 30.56 16.20
N HIS A 71 -23.80 30.99 14.94
CA HIS A 71 -24.30 32.31 14.52
C HIS A 71 -23.42 33.53 14.87
N SER A 72 -22.16 33.34 15.30
CA SER A 72 -21.19 34.44 15.37
C SER A 72 -20.80 34.93 13.96
N GLU A 73 -20.36 36.17 13.82
CA GLU A 73 -19.81 36.73 12.56
C GLU A 73 -18.68 35.85 12.00
N SER A 74 -17.79 35.38 12.88
CA SER A 74 -16.74 34.40 12.55
C SER A 74 -17.28 33.09 11.99
N SER A 75 -18.42 32.58 12.49
CA SER A 75 -19.06 31.37 11.95
C SER A 75 -19.64 31.60 10.54
N VAL A 76 -20.16 32.81 10.26
CA VAL A 76 -20.66 33.18 8.92
C VAL A 76 -19.52 33.28 7.92
N LEU A 77 -18.41 33.91 8.30
CA LEU A 77 -17.19 33.98 7.48
C LEU A 77 -16.63 32.57 7.20
N PHE A 78 -16.55 31.71 8.21
CA PHE A 78 -16.14 30.31 8.06
C PHE A 78 -17.00 29.56 7.03
N TRP A 79 -18.33 29.59 7.18
CA TRP A 79 -19.22 28.87 6.25
C TRP A 79 -19.21 29.44 4.83
N ARG A 80 -18.97 30.75 4.66
CA ARG A 80 -18.80 31.38 3.35
C ARG A 80 -17.55 30.87 2.65
N HIS A 81 -16.38 30.96 3.30
CA HIS A 81 -15.12 30.51 2.70
C HIS A 81 -15.07 28.98 2.53
N ARG A 82 -15.69 28.19 3.42
CA ARG A 82 -15.78 26.74 3.27
C ARG A 82 -16.56 26.34 2.02
N LYS A 83 -17.74 26.93 1.80
CA LYS A 83 -18.53 26.70 0.58
C LYS A 83 -17.76 27.10 -0.68
N GLN A 84 -17.01 28.20 -0.63
CA GLN A 84 -16.16 28.61 -1.75
C GLN A 84 -15.02 27.60 -1.99
N ALA A 85 -14.32 27.15 -0.95
CA ALA A 85 -13.29 26.12 -1.07
C ALA A 85 -13.82 24.80 -1.65
N ASP A 86 -15.02 24.35 -1.24
CA ASP A 86 -15.66 23.15 -1.81
C ASP A 86 -15.95 23.30 -3.32
N LEU A 87 -16.34 24.51 -3.79
CA LEU A 87 -16.52 24.81 -5.21
C LEU A 87 -15.20 24.88 -5.98
N ASP A 88 -14.17 25.50 -5.41
CA ASP A 88 -12.85 25.63 -6.04
C ASP A 88 -12.16 24.27 -6.16
N LEU A 89 -12.32 23.40 -5.14
CA LEU A 89 -11.90 22.00 -5.20
C LEU A 89 -12.62 21.21 -6.30
N ALA A 90 -13.93 21.42 -6.47
CA ALA A 90 -14.72 20.78 -7.54
C ALA A 90 -14.30 21.24 -8.95
N ARG A 91 -13.82 22.49 -9.07
CA ARG A 91 -13.21 23.04 -10.30
C ARG A 91 -11.77 22.57 -10.53
N GLY A 92 -11.11 22.02 -9.51
CA GLY A 92 -9.69 21.66 -9.55
C GLY A 92 -8.73 22.83 -9.32
N ASP A 93 -9.21 24.01 -8.92
CA ASP A 93 -8.34 25.13 -8.53
C ASP A 93 -7.88 24.94 -7.08
N PHE A 94 -6.83 24.13 -6.93
CA PHE A 94 -6.26 23.83 -5.62
C PHE A 94 -5.60 25.05 -4.95
N ALA A 95 -5.20 26.06 -5.72
CA ALA A 95 -4.58 27.26 -5.18
C ALA A 95 -5.63 28.11 -4.46
N GLN A 96 -6.71 28.49 -5.16
CA GLN A 96 -7.83 29.23 -4.58
C GLN A 96 -8.51 28.45 -3.45
N ALA A 97 -8.71 27.14 -3.62
CA ALA A 97 -9.21 26.27 -2.57
C ALA A 97 -8.34 26.32 -1.31
N SER A 98 -7.01 26.24 -1.44
CA SER A 98 -6.11 26.28 -0.28
C SER A 98 -6.16 27.63 0.45
N GLN A 99 -6.24 28.74 -0.28
CA GLN A 99 -6.37 30.08 0.30
C GLN A 99 -7.70 30.23 1.06
N ASN A 100 -8.81 29.76 0.49
CA ASN A 100 -10.12 29.75 1.16
C ASN A 100 -10.16 28.82 2.39
N LEU A 101 -9.36 27.75 2.41
CA LEU A 101 -9.20 26.91 3.60
C LEU A 101 -8.31 27.57 4.68
N TRP A 102 -7.36 28.43 4.30
CA TRP A 102 -6.59 29.23 5.26
C TRP A 102 -7.46 30.30 5.95
N THR A 103 -8.26 31.04 5.19
CA THR A 103 -9.21 32.01 5.78
C THR A 103 -10.28 31.34 6.65
N CYS A 104 -10.65 30.09 6.36
CA CYS A 104 -11.48 29.28 7.27
C CYS A 104 -10.80 29.04 8.63
N LEU A 105 -9.49 28.74 8.65
CA LEU A 105 -8.75 28.53 9.91
C LEU A 105 -8.57 29.84 10.68
N GLU A 106 -8.35 30.96 10.00
CA GLU A 106 -8.31 32.30 10.60
C GLU A 106 -9.66 32.67 11.23
N ALA A 107 -10.77 32.42 10.54
CA ALA A 107 -12.13 32.60 11.08
C ALA A 107 -12.43 31.71 12.30
N LEU A 108 -11.78 30.55 12.43
CA LEU A 108 -11.83 29.69 13.61
C LEU A 108 -10.85 30.11 14.72
N GLY A 109 -10.11 31.21 14.56
CA GLY A 109 -9.12 31.70 15.53
C GLY A 109 -7.84 30.86 15.60
N ARG A 110 -7.50 30.15 14.51
CA ARG A 110 -6.40 29.16 14.46
C ARG A 110 -5.47 29.42 13.24
N PRO A 111 -4.79 30.58 13.15
CA PRO A 111 -3.90 30.89 12.04
C PRO A 111 -2.83 29.79 11.88
N LEU A 112 -2.43 29.55 10.63
CA LEU A 112 -1.32 28.63 10.33
C LEU A 112 0.01 29.28 10.72
N PRO A 113 1.00 28.50 11.16
CA PRO A 113 2.27 29.05 11.62
C PRO A 113 3.03 29.73 10.48
N THR A 114 3.39 30.99 10.67
CA THR A 114 4.01 31.84 9.64
C THR A 114 5.54 31.81 9.70
N SER A 115 6.11 31.65 10.89
CA SER A 115 7.55 31.59 11.11
C SER A 115 8.04 30.17 11.44
N LYS A 116 9.35 29.92 11.30
CA LYS A 116 9.95 28.62 11.66
C LYS A 116 9.87 28.32 13.16
N LEU A 117 9.97 29.35 14.01
CA LEU A 117 9.87 29.21 15.46
C LEU A 117 8.43 28.93 15.88
N ASP A 118 7.48 29.67 15.31
CA ASP A 118 6.03 29.45 15.46
C ASP A 118 5.64 28.03 15.03
N LEU A 119 6.12 27.55 13.88
CA LEU A 119 5.94 26.17 13.44
C LEU A 119 6.55 25.15 14.42
N ALA A 120 7.73 25.40 14.98
CA ALA A 120 8.37 24.52 15.97
C ALA A 120 7.58 24.48 17.28
N CYS A 121 7.11 25.64 17.77
CA CYS A 121 6.24 25.74 18.95
C CYS A 121 4.89 25.05 18.72
N SER A 122 4.26 25.24 17.56
CA SER A 122 3.01 24.59 17.16
C SER A 122 3.15 23.07 17.08
N LEU A 123 4.27 22.57 16.51
CA LEU A 123 4.60 21.14 16.46
C LEU A 123 4.83 20.56 17.85
N MET A 124 5.60 21.23 18.69
CA MET A 124 5.86 20.83 20.08
C MET A 124 4.55 20.78 20.88
N TRP A 125 3.71 21.80 20.75
CA TRP A 125 2.39 21.86 21.36
C TRP A 125 1.49 20.71 20.91
N ASN A 126 1.42 20.45 19.60
CA ASN A 126 0.64 19.34 19.07
C ASN A 126 1.18 17.96 19.47
N LEU A 127 2.49 17.80 19.62
CA LEU A 127 3.09 16.57 20.15
C LEU A 127 2.74 16.36 21.62
N VAL A 128 2.87 17.40 22.45
CA VAL A 128 2.49 17.38 23.87
C VAL A 128 1.01 17.06 24.06
N ARG A 129 0.12 17.73 23.29
CA ARG A 129 -1.32 17.41 23.28
C ARG A 129 -1.57 15.95 22.93
N HIS A 130 -0.95 15.45 21.87
CA HIS A 130 -1.13 14.06 21.42
C HIS A 130 -0.71 13.03 22.49
N VAL A 131 0.44 13.25 23.13
CA VAL A 131 0.92 12.40 24.23
C VAL A 131 -0.04 12.43 25.43
N LEU A 132 -0.48 13.62 25.86
CA LEU A 132 -1.43 13.77 26.96
C LEU A 132 -2.78 13.11 26.67
N GLN A 133 -3.28 13.22 25.44
CA GLN A 133 -4.54 12.63 25.02
C GLN A 133 -4.47 11.09 25.02
N ARG A 134 -3.30 10.52 24.68
CA ARG A 134 -3.03 9.08 24.82
C ARG A 134 -2.90 8.61 26.28
N LEU A 135 -2.44 9.47 27.19
CA LEU A 135 -2.36 9.23 28.63
C LEU A 135 -3.71 9.43 29.36
N TRP A 136 -4.83 9.55 28.64
CA TRP A 136 -6.18 9.88 29.12
C TRP A 136 -6.35 11.25 29.78
N VAL A 137 -5.33 11.79 30.45
CA VAL A 137 -5.32 13.13 31.07
C VAL A 137 -5.72 14.23 30.06
N GLY A 138 -5.23 14.15 28.82
CA GLY A 138 -5.59 15.11 27.78
C GLY A 138 -7.05 15.01 27.32
N ARG A 139 -7.65 13.81 27.32
CA ARG A 139 -9.09 13.62 27.03
C ARG A 139 -9.95 14.16 28.17
N TRP A 140 -9.53 13.92 29.41
CA TRP A 140 -10.18 14.49 30.59
C TRP A 140 -10.13 16.02 30.59
N LEU A 141 -8.96 16.63 30.31
CA LEU A 141 -8.81 18.08 30.17
C LEU A 141 -9.64 18.65 29.00
N ALA A 142 -9.62 18.02 27.83
CA ALA A 142 -10.41 18.44 26.67
C ALA A 142 -11.92 18.32 26.92
N ALA A 143 -12.37 17.31 27.68
CA ALA A 143 -13.76 17.19 28.12
C ALA A 143 -14.19 18.33 29.06
N GLN A 144 -13.25 19.04 29.71
CA GLN A 144 -13.52 20.26 30.50
C GLN A 144 -13.37 21.56 29.68
N ALA A 145 -12.92 21.53 28.42
CA ALA A 145 -12.60 22.74 27.66
C ALA A 145 -13.78 23.71 27.50
N GLY A 146 -13.61 24.96 27.88
CA GLY A 146 -14.67 25.96 28.03
C GLY A 146 -15.14 26.18 29.48
N GLY A 147 -14.62 25.43 30.45
CA GLY A 147 -14.77 25.68 31.88
C GLY A 147 -15.39 24.51 32.67
N PHE A 148 -15.02 24.41 33.95
CA PHE A 148 -15.48 23.37 34.88
C PHE A 148 -16.98 23.45 35.24
N TRP A 149 -17.60 24.62 35.05
CA TRP A 149 -19.01 24.90 35.31
C TRP A 149 -19.63 25.25 33.96
N ARG A 150 -20.42 24.32 33.37
CA ARG A 150 -20.60 24.26 31.91
C ARG A 150 -22.07 24.01 31.53
N ASP A 151 -22.62 24.88 30.68
CA ASP A 151 -23.91 24.64 30.03
C ASP A 151 -23.78 23.59 28.92
N SER A 152 -24.81 22.74 28.79
CA SER A 152 -24.85 21.65 27.78
C SER A 152 -24.72 22.15 26.34
N GLU A 153 -25.15 23.36 26.04
CA GLU A 153 -25.04 23.94 24.69
C GLU A 153 -23.61 24.34 24.35
N LEU A 154 -22.88 24.94 25.31
CA LEU A 154 -21.49 25.33 25.11
C LEU A 154 -20.61 24.11 24.79
N THR A 155 -20.87 22.97 25.42
CA THR A 155 -20.11 21.73 25.18
C THR A 155 -20.26 21.22 23.74
N LYS A 156 -21.49 21.28 23.21
CA LYS A 156 -21.82 20.89 21.84
C LYS A 156 -21.16 21.82 20.82
N ASP A 157 -21.08 23.11 21.11
CA ASP A 157 -20.44 24.09 20.24
C ASP A 157 -18.91 23.99 20.25
N VAL A 158 -18.28 23.66 21.39
CA VAL A 158 -16.85 23.27 21.43
C VAL A 158 -16.59 22.07 20.51
N GLY A 159 -17.39 21.00 20.63
CA GLY A 159 -17.25 19.79 19.80
C GLY A 159 -17.41 20.06 18.31
N LYS A 160 -18.43 20.85 17.91
CA LYS A 160 -18.63 21.27 16.51
C LYS A 160 -17.46 22.11 15.98
N SER A 161 -16.99 23.10 16.74
CA SER A 161 -15.88 23.97 16.34
C SER A 161 -14.57 23.18 16.18
N ALA A 162 -14.27 22.25 17.10
CA ALA A 162 -13.13 21.34 17.01
C ALA A 162 -13.22 20.40 15.79
N ARG A 163 -14.41 19.81 15.54
CA ARG A 163 -14.71 18.99 14.35
C ARG A 163 -14.45 19.77 13.06
N ASP A 164 -14.96 20.99 12.97
CA ASP A 164 -14.85 21.80 11.75
C ASP A 164 -13.42 22.27 11.49
N ALA A 165 -12.66 22.60 12.55
CA ALA A 165 -11.22 22.82 12.46
C ALA A 165 -10.46 21.56 12.00
N ALA A 166 -10.77 20.39 12.57
CA ALA A 166 -10.14 19.12 12.23
C ALA A 166 -10.32 18.76 10.74
N LEU A 167 -11.53 18.96 10.20
CA LEU A 167 -11.83 18.72 8.78
C LEU A 167 -11.02 19.65 7.85
N VAL A 168 -10.90 20.94 8.19
CA VAL A 168 -10.12 21.89 7.37
C VAL A 168 -8.62 21.56 7.42
N TYR A 169 -8.05 21.28 8.61
CA TYR A 169 -6.67 20.81 8.72
C TYR A 169 -6.44 19.50 7.95
N HIS A 170 -7.38 18.55 8.02
CA HIS A 170 -7.27 17.30 7.27
C HIS A 170 -7.26 17.53 5.76
N LYS A 171 -8.10 18.44 5.23
CA LYS A 171 -8.18 18.74 3.80
C LYS A 171 -6.95 19.47 3.28
N LEU A 172 -6.43 20.45 4.03
CA LEU A 172 -5.14 21.09 3.75
C LEU A 172 -3.99 20.07 3.76
N HIS A 173 -4.02 19.13 4.71
CA HIS A 173 -3.05 18.04 4.81
C HIS A 173 -3.15 17.07 3.61
N GLN A 174 -4.35 16.70 3.16
CA GLN A 174 -4.56 15.90 1.94
C GLN A 174 -3.97 16.59 0.69
N LEU A 175 -4.23 17.90 0.51
CA LEU A 175 -3.68 18.69 -0.59
C LEU A 175 -2.15 18.77 -0.56
N HIS A 176 -1.54 18.84 0.63
CA HIS A 176 -0.08 18.81 0.77
C HIS A 176 0.50 17.41 0.52
N LEU A 177 -0.18 16.34 0.96
CA LEU A 177 0.24 14.96 0.69
C LEU A 177 0.20 14.62 -0.81
N THR A 178 -0.84 15.08 -1.51
CA THR A 178 -0.99 14.92 -2.96
C THR A 178 -0.27 16.01 -3.76
N GLY A 179 0.63 16.77 -3.13
CA GLY A 179 1.50 17.76 -3.77
C GLY A 179 0.77 18.87 -4.53
N LYS A 180 -0.51 19.11 -4.24
CA LYS A 180 -1.30 20.23 -4.78
C LYS A 180 -1.06 21.53 -4.03
N LEU A 181 -0.71 21.41 -2.74
CA LEU A 181 -0.26 22.51 -1.89
C LEU A 181 1.24 22.37 -1.62
N GLY A 182 2.02 23.40 -1.95
CA GLY A 182 3.45 23.47 -1.63
C GLY A 182 3.70 23.77 -0.15
N GLY A 183 4.84 23.32 0.38
CA GLY A 183 5.21 23.62 1.76
C GLY A 183 6.29 22.70 2.35
N SER A 184 6.75 23.05 3.55
CA SER A 184 7.74 22.27 4.30
C SER A 184 7.18 20.94 4.82
N HIS A 185 8.02 19.91 4.89
CA HIS A 185 7.68 18.62 5.50
C HIS A 185 7.08 18.78 6.90
N LEU A 186 7.69 19.64 7.72
CA LEU A 186 7.27 19.96 9.08
C LEU A 186 5.89 20.63 9.13
N SER A 187 5.56 21.49 8.17
CA SER A 187 4.26 22.20 8.14
C SER A 187 3.09 21.22 8.01
N ALA A 188 3.15 20.27 7.06
CA ALA A 188 2.06 19.29 6.96
C ALA A 188 2.13 18.14 7.98
N ILE A 189 3.27 17.90 8.67
CA ILE A 189 3.25 17.12 9.92
C ILE A 189 2.44 17.86 10.99
N ASN A 190 2.58 19.19 11.08
CA ASN A 190 1.79 20.00 12.00
C ASN A 190 0.29 19.95 11.66
N MET A 191 -0.08 20.09 10.38
CA MET A 191 -1.47 19.95 9.93
C MET A 191 -2.04 18.55 10.26
N ALA A 192 -1.25 17.49 10.05
CA ALA A 192 -1.65 16.13 10.38
C ALA A 192 -1.95 15.97 11.87
N LEU A 193 -1.02 16.37 12.75
CA LEU A 193 -1.19 16.28 14.20
C LEU A 193 -2.32 17.20 14.70
N SER A 194 -2.46 18.42 14.17
CA SER A 194 -3.60 19.29 14.45
C SER A 194 -4.93 18.61 14.11
N SER A 195 -5.06 18.00 12.93
CA SER A 195 -6.30 17.30 12.54
C SER A 195 -6.64 16.14 13.48
N VAL A 196 -5.65 15.32 13.84
CA VAL A 196 -5.84 14.17 14.74
C VAL A 196 -6.22 14.62 16.15
N ASN A 197 -5.48 15.57 16.74
CA ASN A 197 -5.74 16.05 18.09
C ASN A 197 -7.13 16.71 18.20
N LEU A 198 -7.51 17.54 17.21
CA LEU A 198 -8.81 18.20 17.20
C LEU A 198 -9.97 17.23 16.96
N ALA A 199 -9.75 16.16 16.17
CA ALA A 199 -10.73 15.09 16.03
C ALA A 199 -10.91 14.29 17.32
N GLU A 200 -9.83 14.00 18.05
CA GLU A 200 -9.92 13.39 19.39
C GLU A 200 -10.58 14.32 20.42
N CYS A 201 -10.43 15.64 20.31
CA CYS A 201 -11.14 16.61 21.17
C CYS A 201 -12.62 16.73 20.83
N ALA A 202 -12.99 16.58 19.56
CA ALA A 202 -14.37 16.71 19.09
C ALA A 202 -15.24 15.50 19.45
N GLY A 203 -14.64 14.34 19.75
CA GLY A 203 -15.33 13.14 20.19
C GLY A 203 -16.43 12.71 19.22
N GLU A 204 -17.65 12.53 19.73
CA GLU A 204 -18.83 12.08 18.97
C GLU A 204 -19.27 13.04 17.85
N ALA A 205 -18.77 14.29 17.84
CA ALA A 205 -19.09 15.24 16.76
C ALA A 205 -18.42 14.86 15.42
N VAL A 206 -17.37 14.04 15.43
CA VAL A 206 -16.66 13.54 14.23
C VAL A 206 -17.02 12.08 14.00
N SER A 207 -17.29 11.68 12.75
CA SER A 207 -17.57 10.27 12.46
C SER A 207 -16.29 9.44 12.58
N MET A 208 -16.39 8.25 13.20
CA MET A 208 -15.23 7.36 13.42
C MET A 208 -14.51 7.00 12.11
N ALA A 209 -15.23 6.95 10.99
CA ALA A 209 -14.65 6.79 9.65
C ALA A 209 -13.67 7.93 9.30
N THR A 210 -14.07 9.19 9.53
CA THR A 210 -13.18 10.35 9.28
C THR A 210 -12.02 10.42 10.28
N VAL A 211 -12.19 9.99 11.54
CA VAL A 211 -11.08 9.86 12.50
C VAL A 211 -10.06 8.82 12.02
N ALA A 212 -10.53 7.67 11.52
CA ALA A 212 -9.68 6.63 10.96
C ALA A 212 -8.94 7.11 9.70
N GLU A 213 -9.61 7.81 8.79
CA GLU A 213 -8.98 8.46 7.62
C GLU A 213 -7.90 9.49 8.04
N MET A 214 -8.13 10.28 9.11
CA MET A 214 -7.14 11.21 9.66
C MET A 214 -5.90 10.51 10.22
N TYR A 215 -6.07 9.43 10.99
CA TYR A 215 -4.93 8.63 11.49
C TYR A 215 -4.14 7.96 10.37
N VAL A 216 -4.81 7.42 9.35
CA VAL A 216 -4.14 6.83 8.19
C VAL A 216 -3.39 7.88 7.38
N ALA A 217 -3.98 9.05 7.14
CA ALA A 217 -3.28 10.17 6.51
C ALA A 217 -2.04 10.61 7.33
N ALA A 218 -2.13 10.66 8.66
CA ALA A 218 -0.97 10.93 9.51
C ALA A 218 0.11 9.83 9.41
N ALA A 219 -0.28 8.56 9.35
CA ALA A 219 0.63 7.43 9.12
C ALA A 219 1.34 7.53 7.75
N ILE A 220 0.61 7.88 6.68
CA ILE A 220 1.15 8.18 5.36
C ILE A 220 2.17 9.31 5.46
N ARG A 221 1.82 10.42 6.12
CA ARG A 221 2.66 11.61 6.22
C ARG A 221 4.00 11.37 6.91
N ILE A 222 3.97 10.63 8.01
CA ILE A 222 5.14 10.25 8.79
C ILE A 222 6.06 9.39 7.94
N LYS A 223 5.53 8.39 7.24
CA LYS A 223 6.31 7.52 6.36
C LYS A 223 6.90 8.28 5.15
N ALA A 224 6.16 9.25 4.60
CA ALA A 224 6.60 10.05 3.46
C ALA A 224 7.59 11.17 3.82
N SER A 225 7.72 11.56 5.10
CA SER A 225 8.48 12.75 5.51
C SER A 225 9.60 12.48 6.52
N LEU A 226 9.56 11.38 7.27
CA LEU A 226 10.58 11.05 8.27
C LEU A 226 11.50 9.93 7.80
N ASN A 227 12.71 9.88 8.35
CA ASN A 227 13.66 8.80 8.10
C ASN A 227 13.15 7.47 8.71
N ARG A 228 13.55 6.33 8.13
CA ARG A 228 13.09 4.96 8.45
C ARG A 228 13.15 4.60 9.94
N ARG A 229 14.06 5.21 10.70
CA ARG A 229 14.15 5.08 12.18
C ARG A 229 12.86 5.50 12.91
N PHE A 230 12.10 6.45 12.37
CA PHE A 230 10.86 6.95 12.97
C PHE A 230 9.58 6.23 12.48
N HIS A 231 9.69 5.23 11.60
CA HIS A 231 8.53 4.46 11.10
C HIS A 231 7.81 3.65 12.20
N PHE A 232 8.34 3.57 13.42
CA PHE A 232 7.58 3.06 14.58
C PHE A 232 6.32 3.91 14.84
N MET A 233 6.37 5.23 14.58
CA MET A 233 5.21 6.11 14.70
C MET A 233 4.13 5.75 13.66
N THR A 234 4.53 5.34 12.44
CA THR A 234 3.60 4.81 11.43
C THR A 234 2.84 3.59 11.96
N ARG A 235 3.52 2.65 12.63
CA ARG A 235 2.88 1.48 13.27
C ARG A 235 1.92 1.90 14.38
N PHE A 236 2.27 2.91 15.19
CA PHE A 236 1.42 3.45 16.23
C PHE A 236 0.10 4.01 15.66
N PHE A 237 0.15 4.85 14.63
CA PHE A 237 -1.07 5.41 14.01
C PHE A 237 -1.95 4.36 13.33
N LEU A 238 -1.36 3.34 12.70
CA LEU A 238 -2.10 2.19 12.18
C LEU A 238 -2.74 1.35 13.29
N SER A 239 -2.08 1.19 14.45
CA SER A 239 -2.64 0.45 15.58
C SER A 239 -3.85 1.17 16.18
N SER A 240 -3.82 2.50 16.30
CA SER A 240 -4.99 3.32 16.68
C SER A 240 -6.12 3.21 15.65
N THR A 241 -5.80 3.21 14.35
CA THR A 241 -6.79 2.97 13.29
C THR A 241 -7.45 1.59 13.46
N ARG A 242 -6.65 0.54 13.67
CA ARG A 242 -7.17 -0.83 13.88
C ARG A 242 -7.98 -0.96 15.16
N GLN A 243 -7.62 -0.25 16.24
CA GLN A 243 -8.41 -0.20 17.47
C GLN A 243 -9.82 0.35 17.20
N ILE A 244 -9.94 1.43 16.42
CA ILE A 244 -11.22 2.02 16.01
C ILE A 244 -12.03 1.09 15.10
N CYS A 245 -11.37 0.39 14.17
CA CYS A 245 -12.05 -0.59 13.31
C CYS A 245 -12.54 -1.83 14.10
N LEU A 246 -11.83 -2.25 15.15
CA LEU A 246 -12.19 -3.43 15.94
C LEU A 246 -13.21 -3.14 17.06
N SER A 247 -13.27 -1.91 17.57
CA SER A 247 -14.21 -1.55 18.65
C SER A 247 -15.68 -1.49 18.21
N HIS A 248 -15.94 -1.46 16.89
CA HIS A 248 -17.29 -1.49 16.33
C HIS A 248 -17.50 -2.72 15.45
N SER A 249 -18.05 -3.77 16.05
CA SER A 249 -18.29 -5.10 15.48
C SER A 249 -19.45 -5.14 14.46
N GLY A 250 -19.48 -4.24 13.48
CA GLY A 250 -20.58 -4.16 12.50
C GLY A 250 -20.21 -3.53 11.15
N THR A 251 -19.45 -2.44 11.13
CA THR A 251 -19.18 -1.67 9.89
C THR A 251 -17.75 -1.14 9.83
N VAL A 252 -16.77 -2.04 9.71
CA VAL A 252 -15.41 -1.65 9.29
C VAL A 252 -15.53 -0.96 7.93
N LEU A 253 -15.04 0.28 7.82
CA LEU A 253 -15.09 1.04 6.57
C LEU A 253 -14.42 0.21 5.44
N PRO A 254 -15.13 -0.19 4.37
CA PRO A 254 -14.60 -1.15 3.40
C PRO A 254 -13.24 -0.76 2.81
N THR A 255 -13.03 0.54 2.57
CA THR A 255 -11.77 1.12 2.06
C THR A 255 -10.56 0.89 2.97
N LEU A 256 -10.77 0.67 4.28
CA LEU A 256 -9.72 0.49 5.29
C LEU A 256 -9.52 -0.97 5.70
N HIS A 257 -10.39 -1.88 5.27
CA HIS A 257 -10.34 -3.29 5.67
C HIS A 257 -8.98 -3.94 5.36
N TRP A 258 -8.39 -3.59 4.20
CA TRP A 258 -7.10 -4.12 3.78
C TRP A 258 -5.94 -3.74 4.70
N LEU A 259 -5.98 -2.58 5.38
CA LEU A 259 -4.97 -2.17 6.36
C LEU A 259 -5.02 -3.01 7.65
N CYS A 260 -6.18 -3.59 7.96
CA CYS A 260 -6.35 -4.52 9.07
C CYS A 260 -5.87 -5.94 8.71
N HIS A 261 -5.79 -6.27 7.42
CA HIS A 261 -5.24 -7.54 6.93
C HIS A 261 -3.70 -7.59 7.10
N PRO A 262 -3.10 -8.71 7.53
CA PRO A 262 -1.66 -8.79 7.77
C PRO A 262 -0.80 -8.46 6.54
N LEU A 263 -1.22 -8.88 5.34
CA LEU A 263 -0.52 -8.54 4.09
C LEU A 263 -0.55 -7.03 3.80
N GLY A 264 -1.69 -6.38 4.03
CA GLY A 264 -1.86 -4.95 3.81
C GLY A 264 -1.12 -4.11 4.85
N HIS A 265 -1.16 -4.51 6.13
CA HIS A 265 -0.35 -3.88 7.17
C HIS A 265 1.15 -3.96 6.85
N ARG A 266 1.64 -5.15 6.42
CA ARG A 266 3.05 -5.34 6.04
C ARG A 266 3.43 -4.51 4.82
N PHE A 267 2.59 -4.47 3.78
CA PHE A 267 2.79 -3.59 2.63
C PHE A 267 2.84 -2.11 3.03
N PHE A 268 1.90 -1.67 3.88
CA PHE A 268 1.86 -0.28 4.32
C PHE A 268 3.12 0.11 5.10
N VAL A 269 3.62 -0.75 5.99
CA VAL A 269 4.77 -0.44 6.84
C VAL A 269 6.11 -0.64 6.13
N ASP A 270 6.32 -1.81 5.51
CA ASP A 270 7.63 -2.24 5.01
C ASP A 270 7.83 -1.99 3.50
N GLY A 271 6.76 -1.79 2.73
CA GLY A 271 6.83 -1.64 1.26
C GLY A 271 7.27 -0.26 0.78
N ASP A 272 7.97 -0.19 -0.35
CA ASP A 272 8.51 1.05 -0.91
C ASP A 272 7.51 1.77 -1.84
N TRP A 273 6.45 2.33 -1.26
CA TRP A 273 5.46 3.17 -1.96
C TRP A 273 5.60 4.65 -1.57
N SER A 274 5.16 5.54 -2.47
CA SER A 274 5.13 7.00 -2.25
C SER A 274 3.90 7.64 -2.90
N VAL A 275 3.38 8.69 -2.27
CA VAL A 275 2.30 9.53 -2.82
C VAL A 275 2.93 10.56 -3.76
N LYS A 276 2.35 10.75 -4.95
CA LYS A 276 2.88 11.63 -6.00
C LYS A 276 1.94 12.80 -6.31
N SER A 277 2.53 13.91 -6.77
CA SER A 277 1.82 15.14 -7.12
C SER A 277 1.01 15.04 -8.42
N ALA A 278 1.59 14.37 -9.42
CA ALA A 278 0.87 13.80 -10.54
C ALA A 278 0.54 12.33 -10.18
N PRO A 279 -0.74 11.92 -10.17
CA PRO A 279 -1.08 10.51 -10.03
C PRO A 279 -0.49 9.73 -11.21
N ARG A 280 -0.14 8.46 -10.98
CA ARG A 280 0.36 7.59 -12.04
C ARG A 280 -0.84 6.95 -12.73
N ASP A 281 -1.05 7.29 -13.99
CA ASP A 281 -1.95 6.53 -14.85
C ASP A 281 -1.39 5.11 -15.01
N SER A 282 -2.26 4.12 -14.81
CA SER A 282 -1.89 2.72 -14.73
C SER A 282 -2.85 1.86 -15.54
N THR A 283 -2.26 0.93 -16.29
CA THR A 283 -2.98 -0.06 -17.08
C THR A 283 -3.62 -1.15 -16.21
N TYR A 284 -3.26 -1.24 -14.92
CA TYR A 284 -3.65 -2.32 -14.01
C TYR A 284 -4.67 -1.92 -12.95
N SER A 285 -4.83 -0.62 -12.68
CA SER A 285 -5.80 -0.16 -11.69
C SER A 285 -6.18 1.31 -11.88
N MET A 286 -7.45 1.62 -11.66
CA MET A 286 -7.96 2.98 -11.73
C MET A 286 -7.75 3.69 -10.39
N LEU A 287 -7.24 4.93 -10.44
CA LEU A 287 -7.28 5.82 -9.28
C LEU A 287 -8.68 6.45 -9.18
N GLY A 288 -9.28 6.39 -8.00
CA GLY A 288 -10.55 7.05 -7.71
C GLY A 288 -10.38 8.57 -7.51
N ASN A 289 -10.38 9.01 -6.26
CA ASN A 289 -10.16 10.43 -5.94
C ASN A 289 -8.67 10.81 -6.01
N THR A 290 -8.31 11.77 -6.87
CA THR A 290 -6.93 12.25 -7.06
C THR A 290 -6.39 13.08 -5.89
N VAL A 291 -7.27 13.63 -5.05
CA VAL A 291 -6.93 14.42 -3.84
C VAL A 291 -6.83 13.55 -2.59
N ASP A 292 -7.30 12.29 -2.64
CA ASP A 292 -7.15 11.35 -1.52
C ASP A 292 -5.80 10.63 -1.58
N PRO A 293 -4.88 10.86 -0.61
CA PRO A 293 -3.61 10.14 -0.57
C PRO A 293 -3.78 8.64 -0.27
N LEU A 294 -4.86 8.22 0.42
CA LEU A 294 -5.14 6.81 0.67
C LEU A 294 -5.56 6.09 -0.61
N ALA A 295 -6.26 6.74 -1.52
CA ALA A 295 -6.59 6.18 -2.83
C ALA A 295 -5.33 5.81 -3.62
N GLN A 296 -4.29 6.65 -3.63
CA GLN A 296 -3.00 6.33 -4.27
C GLN A 296 -2.29 5.14 -3.60
N VAL A 297 -2.27 5.06 -2.26
CA VAL A 297 -1.65 3.93 -1.54
C VAL A 297 -2.43 2.62 -1.77
N THR A 298 -3.76 2.70 -1.84
CA THR A 298 -4.64 1.56 -2.15
C THR A 298 -4.49 1.11 -3.61
N GLN A 299 -4.26 2.05 -4.55
CA GLN A 299 -3.87 1.75 -5.93
C GLN A 299 -2.56 0.94 -5.97
N ALA A 300 -1.51 1.42 -5.31
CA ALA A 300 -0.23 0.73 -5.22
C ALA A 300 -0.34 -0.65 -4.52
N PHE A 301 -1.22 -0.80 -3.53
CA PHE A 301 -1.46 -2.09 -2.88
C PHE A 301 -2.12 -3.11 -3.82
N ARG A 302 -3.13 -2.69 -4.59
CA ARG A 302 -3.80 -3.55 -5.59
C ARG A 302 -2.83 -4.03 -6.66
N GLU A 303 -1.99 -3.14 -7.17
CA GLU A 303 -0.91 -3.49 -8.10
C GLU A 303 0.12 -4.45 -7.47
N HIS A 304 0.45 -4.27 -6.20
CA HIS A 304 1.33 -5.19 -5.48
C HIS A 304 0.72 -6.60 -5.32
N LEU A 305 -0.57 -6.71 -5.03
CA LEU A 305 -1.26 -8.02 -4.97
C LEU A 305 -1.25 -8.70 -6.35
N LEU A 306 -1.56 -7.95 -7.41
CA LEU A 306 -1.51 -8.42 -8.80
C LEU A 306 -0.10 -8.92 -9.17
N GLU A 307 0.93 -8.14 -8.83
CA GLU A 307 2.33 -8.53 -9.00
C GLU A 307 2.63 -9.86 -8.27
N LYS A 308 2.26 -9.97 -6.98
CA LYS A 308 2.52 -11.18 -6.19
C LYS A 308 1.86 -12.42 -6.79
N ALA A 309 0.60 -12.33 -7.19
CA ALA A 309 -0.12 -13.43 -7.84
C ALA A 309 0.60 -13.91 -9.11
N LEU A 310 0.99 -12.98 -10.00
CA LEU A 310 1.71 -13.30 -11.23
C LEU A 310 3.10 -13.91 -10.98
N TYR A 311 3.83 -13.44 -9.95
CA TYR A 311 5.11 -14.03 -9.58
C TYR A 311 5.00 -15.43 -8.97
N CYS A 312 3.92 -15.73 -8.25
CA CYS A 312 3.59 -17.08 -7.79
C CYS A 312 3.36 -18.02 -9.00
N MET A 313 2.54 -17.63 -9.97
CA MET A 313 2.34 -18.42 -11.20
C MET A 313 3.64 -18.60 -12.02
N ALA A 314 4.49 -17.58 -12.08
CA ALA A 314 5.76 -17.63 -12.80
C ALA A 314 6.82 -18.54 -12.14
N LYS A 315 6.64 -18.90 -10.87
CA LYS A 315 7.55 -19.74 -10.08
C LYS A 315 6.77 -20.85 -9.34
N PRO A 316 6.43 -21.97 -10.00
CA PRO A 316 6.05 -23.18 -9.27
C PRO A 316 7.20 -23.56 -8.32
N GLU A 317 6.92 -23.57 -7.01
CA GLU A 317 7.92 -23.84 -5.97
C GLU A 317 8.25 -25.34 -5.93
N SER A 318 9.46 -25.69 -6.36
CA SER A 318 9.91 -27.09 -6.43
C SER A 318 10.62 -27.57 -5.16
N SER A 319 10.33 -27.01 -3.97
CA SER A 319 11.07 -27.34 -2.74
C SER A 319 10.33 -26.97 -1.44
N LYS A 320 9.85 -27.99 -0.73
CA LYS A 320 9.60 -28.01 0.73
C LYS A 320 8.54 -27.03 1.28
N ARG A 321 7.26 -27.34 1.04
CA ARG A 321 6.22 -27.19 2.08
C ARG A 321 5.70 -28.58 2.46
N SER A 322 5.96 -28.99 3.69
CA SER A 322 5.34 -30.14 4.33
C SER A 322 3.92 -29.79 4.77
N ALA A 323 2.96 -30.70 4.56
CA ALA A 323 1.68 -30.75 5.26
C ALA A 323 0.89 -29.44 5.36
N ARG A 324 0.52 -28.86 4.21
CA ARG A 324 -0.64 -27.96 4.10
C ARG A 324 -1.34 -28.24 2.77
N GLU A 325 -2.63 -28.56 2.81
CA GLU A 325 -3.44 -29.05 1.69
C GLU A 325 -3.79 -27.98 0.64
N GLY A 326 -2.95 -26.95 0.48
CA GLY A 326 -3.12 -25.91 -0.53
C GLY A 326 -2.64 -26.39 -1.89
N GLY A 327 -3.49 -26.26 -2.92
CA GLY A 327 -3.12 -26.54 -4.31
C GLY A 327 -2.00 -25.64 -4.85
N GLU A 328 -1.44 -25.99 -6.00
CA GLU A 328 -0.23 -25.35 -6.60
C GLU A 328 -0.34 -23.82 -6.78
N PHE A 329 -1.55 -23.29 -6.87
CA PHE A 329 -1.83 -21.85 -7.02
C PHE A 329 -2.55 -21.21 -5.82
N SER A 330 -2.65 -21.89 -4.68
CA SER A 330 -3.38 -21.39 -3.48
C SER A 330 -2.90 -20.00 -3.05
N ASP A 331 -1.58 -19.80 -2.93
CA ASP A 331 -0.99 -18.49 -2.56
C ASP A 331 -1.36 -17.40 -3.60
N ALA A 332 -1.45 -17.74 -4.89
CA ALA A 332 -1.82 -16.78 -5.94
C ALA A 332 -3.30 -16.38 -5.87
N LEU A 333 -4.19 -17.36 -5.62
CA LEU A 333 -5.62 -17.12 -5.46
C LEU A 333 -5.93 -16.29 -4.22
N GLU A 334 -5.21 -16.46 -3.11
CA GLU A 334 -5.35 -15.62 -1.90
C GLU A 334 -5.09 -14.13 -2.22
N TYR A 335 -4.00 -13.83 -2.94
CA TYR A 335 -3.70 -12.44 -3.37
C TYR A 335 -4.80 -11.88 -4.31
N LEU A 336 -5.36 -12.70 -5.20
CA LEU A 336 -6.39 -12.28 -6.16
C LEU A 336 -7.78 -12.09 -5.50
N GLN A 337 -8.11 -12.90 -4.50
CA GLN A 337 -9.31 -12.70 -3.67
C GLN A 337 -9.24 -11.39 -2.89
N LEU A 338 -8.09 -11.11 -2.24
CA LEU A 338 -7.87 -9.85 -1.54
C LEU A 338 -7.87 -8.64 -2.52
N LEU A 339 -7.34 -8.81 -3.73
CA LEU A 339 -7.39 -7.81 -4.79
C LEU A 339 -8.82 -7.47 -5.21
N ASN A 340 -9.68 -8.48 -5.40
CA ASN A 340 -11.10 -8.29 -5.70
C ASN A 340 -11.81 -7.55 -4.57
N GLY A 341 -11.64 -7.97 -3.31
CA GLY A 341 -12.22 -7.27 -2.15
C GLY A 341 -11.76 -5.81 -2.03
N CYS A 342 -10.50 -5.52 -2.32
CA CYS A 342 -9.98 -4.15 -2.38
C CYS A 342 -10.52 -3.35 -3.57
N SER A 343 -10.86 -4.01 -4.68
CA SER A 343 -11.37 -3.37 -5.90
C SER A 343 -12.87 -3.07 -5.80
N ASP A 344 -13.64 -3.90 -5.11
CA ASP A 344 -15.05 -3.68 -4.79
C ASP A 344 -15.25 -2.62 -3.69
N ALA A 345 -14.25 -2.43 -2.82
CA ALA A 345 -14.22 -1.36 -1.82
C ALA A 345 -13.65 -0.03 -2.32
N ALA A 346 -13.16 0.05 -3.57
CA ALA A 346 -12.42 1.21 -4.06
C ALA A 346 -13.34 2.38 -4.41
N ARG A 347 -13.33 3.45 -3.60
CA ARG A 347 -14.07 4.71 -3.87
C ARG A 347 -13.69 5.36 -5.21
N VAL A 348 -14.35 4.94 -6.29
CA VAL A 348 -14.46 5.67 -7.56
C VAL A 348 -15.50 6.77 -7.37
N THR A 349 -15.07 7.87 -6.78
CA THR A 349 -15.91 9.06 -6.58
C THR A 349 -15.62 10.07 -7.69
N THR A 350 -16.45 10.08 -8.73
CA THR A 350 -16.50 11.20 -9.67
C THR A 350 -17.00 12.45 -8.94
N GLN A 351 -16.07 13.34 -8.59
CA GLN A 351 -16.32 14.74 -8.23
C GLN A 351 -17.10 15.03 -6.93
N THR A 352 -16.82 14.32 -5.82
CA THR A 352 -17.30 14.76 -4.49
C THR A 352 -16.14 15.22 -3.62
N PHE A 353 -15.78 16.51 -3.73
CA PHE A 353 -14.71 17.12 -2.95
C PHE A 353 -15.14 17.66 -1.59
N ALA A 354 -16.46 17.71 -1.35
CA ALA A 354 -17.12 18.37 -0.24
C ALA A 354 -16.62 17.92 1.15
N LEU A 355 -16.26 18.89 1.98
CA LEU A 355 -15.85 18.69 3.37
C LEU A 355 -16.99 18.12 4.22
N GLY A 356 -16.95 16.80 4.48
CA GLY A 356 -17.75 16.14 5.53
C GLY A 356 -19.00 15.36 5.06
N SER A 357 -19.23 15.19 3.76
CA SER A 357 -20.36 14.37 3.28
C SER A 357 -20.07 12.86 3.38
N SER A 358 -20.42 12.23 4.50
CA SER A 358 -20.36 10.76 4.63
C SER A 358 -21.58 10.02 4.07
N VAL A 359 -22.55 10.74 3.48
CA VAL A 359 -23.87 10.21 3.08
C VAL A 359 -24.15 10.48 1.60
N ALA A 360 -23.32 9.89 0.73
CA ALA A 360 -23.61 9.58 -0.68
C ALA A 360 -22.46 8.71 -1.23
N ALA A 361 -22.08 7.65 -0.50
CA ALA A 361 -21.06 6.72 -0.96
C ALA A 361 -21.65 5.83 -2.08
N VAL A 362 -21.72 6.37 -3.30
CA VAL A 362 -21.83 5.52 -4.49
C VAL A 362 -20.66 4.55 -4.43
N THR A 363 -20.98 3.26 -4.37
CA THR A 363 -20.02 2.17 -4.32
C THR A 363 -19.30 2.09 -5.66
N GLY A 364 -18.24 2.89 -5.78
CA GLY A 364 -17.27 2.70 -6.84
C GLY A 364 -16.66 1.31 -6.74
N THR A 365 -16.51 0.66 -7.89
CA THR A 365 -15.66 -0.51 -8.05
C THR A 365 -14.55 -0.13 -9.02
N ASP A 366 -13.35 -0.67 -8.86
CA ASP A 366 -12.31 -0.52 -9.89
C ASP A 366 -12.48 -1.60 -10.96
N PRO A 367 -12.99 -1.24 -12.16
CA PRO A 367 -13.26 -2.23 -13.19
C PRO A 367 -11.95 -2.74 -13.83
N VAL A 368 -10.87 -1.96 -13.78
CA VAL A 368 -9.58 -2.31 -14.40
C VAL A 368 -8.87 -3.37 -13.55
N ALA A 369 -8.76 -3.13 -12.24
CA ALA A 369 -8.15 -4.09 -11.31
C ALA A 369 -8.97 -5.39 -11.25
N LYS A 370 -10.30 -5.29 -11.24
CA LYS A 370 -11.20 -6.45 -11.26
C LYS A 370 -11.09 -7.26 -12.57
N TRP A 371 -10.99 -6.59 -13.72
CA TRP A 371 -10.78 -7.26 -15.01
C TRP A 371 -9.47 -8.04 -15.06
N TRP A 372 -8.35 -7.44 -14.63
CA TRP A 372 -7.06 -8.13 -14.55
C TRP A 372 -7.07 -9.29 -13.55
N ALA A 373 -7.71 -9.11 -12.39
CA ALA A 373 -7.87 -10.18 -11.41
C ALA A 373 -8.66 -11.36 -12.01
N SER A 374 -9.81 -11.11 -12.64
CA SER A 374 -10.63 -12.14 -13.30
C SER A 374 -9.88 -12.85 -14.43
N MET A 375 -9.14 -12.12 -15.27
CA MET A 375 -8.32 -12.70 -16.35
C MET A 375 -7.26 -13.67 -15.81
N ILE A 376 -6.62 -13.34 -14.68
CA ILE A 376 -5.61 -14.21 -14.06
C ILE A 376 -6.25 -15.39 -13.34
N ILE A 377 -7.40 -15.21 -12.67
CA ILE A 377 -8.14 -16.33 -12.06
C ILE A 377 -8.58 -17.33 -13.14
N VAL A 378 -9.10 -16.86 -14.28
CA VAL A 378 -9.41 -17.72 -15.44
C VAL A 378 -8.17 -18.50 -15.91
N ALA A 379 -7.03 -17.83 -16.06
CA ALA A 379 -5.79 -18.50 -16.45
C ALA A 379 -5.30 -19.53 -15.41
N ILE A 380 -5.52 -19.29 -14.12
CA ILE A 380 -5.24 -20.26 -13.05
C ILE A 380 -6.19 -21.46 -13.13
N ASN A 381 -7.48 -21.23 -13.36
CA ASN A 381 -8.50 -22.27 -13.42
C ASN A 381 -8.28 -23.21 -14.63
N TRP A 382 -7.98 -22.66 -15.81
CA TRP A 382 -7.54 -23.44 -16.98
C TRP A 382 -6.27 -24.25 -16.73
N LEU A 383 -5.31 -23.71 -15.96
CA LEU A 383 -4.12 -24.48 -15.58
C LEU A 383 -4.46 -25.63 -14.63
N GLN A 384 -5.42 -25.45 -13.72
CA GLN A 384 -5.90 -26.48 -12.79
C GLN A 384 -6.84 -27.52 -13.44
N GLY A 385 -7.43 -27.21 -14.60
CA GLY A 385 -8.47 -28.04 -15.23
C GLY A 385 -9.87 -27.85 -14.62
N ASP A 386 -10.12 -26.73 -13.94
CA ASP A 386 -11.45 -26.35 -13.43
C ASP A 386 -12.13 -25.41 -14.43
N ASP A 387 -12.60 -25.98 -15.54
CA ASP A 387 -13.21 -25.22 -16.62
C ASP A 387 -14.54 -24.56 -16.19
N GLU A 388 -15.31 -25.18 -15.29
CA GLU A 388 -16.54 -24.56 -14.75
C GLU A 388 -16.24 -23.27 -13.98
N ALA A 389 -15.19 -23.24 -13.15
CA ALA A 389 -14.80 -22.03 -12.44
C ALA A 389 -14.21 -20.97 -13.37
N ALA A 390 -13.62 -21.37 -14.50
CA ALA A 390 -13.20 -20.44 -15.55
C ALA A 390 -14.41 -19.81 -16.27
N GLU A 391 -15.37 -20.63 -16.70
CA GLU A 391 -16.59 -20.20 -17.43
C GLU A 391 -17.38 -19.12 -16.69
N ARG A 392 -17.55 -19.27 -15.37
CA ARG A 392 -18.24 -18.30 -14.50
C ARG A 392 -17.66 -16.89 -14.58
N LEU A 393 -16.40 -16.73 -15.00
CA LEU A 393 -15.70 -15.45 -15.12
C LEU A 393 -15.58 -14.94 -16.57
N TYR A 394 -15.92 -15.73 -17.58
CA TYR A 394 -15.83 -15.34 -18.99
C TYR A 394 -16.56 -14.01 -19.30
N PRO A 395 -17.80 -13.75 -18.82
CA PRO A 395 -18.48 -12.49 -19.12
C PRO A 395 -17.70 -11.25 -18.64
N VAL A 396 -17.02 -11.35 -17.49
CA VAL A 396 -16.24 -10.26 -16.91
C VAL A 396 -14.98 -9.99 -17.74
N VAL A 397 -14.30 -11.05 -18.21
CA VAL A 397 -13.09 -10.93 -19.04
C VAL A 397 -13.42 -10.44 -20.45
N GLU A 398 -14.58 -10.82 -21.01
CA GLU A 398 -15.02 -10.32 -22.31
C GLU A 398 -15.46 -8.85 -22.27
N SER A 399 -16.04 -8.39 -21.16
CA SER A 399 -16.39 -6.98 -20.93
C SER A 399 -15.16 -6.13 -20.55
N MET A 400 -14.19 -5.98 -21.46
CA MET A 400 -13.01 -5.16 -21.20
C MET A 400 -13.39 -3.68 -20.93
N PRO A 401 -12.90 -3.07 -19.83
CA PRO A 401 -13.24 -1.68 -19.48
C PRO A 401 -12.91 -0.67 -20.57
N LYS A 402 -13.82 0.29 -20.83
CA LYS A 402 -13.66 1.34 -21.87
C LYS A 402 -12.34 2.13 -21.76
N VAL A 403 -11.83 2.32 -20.55
CA VAL A 403 -10.55 3.01 -20.32
C VAL A 403 -9.37 2.23 -20.94
N LEU A 404 -9.38 0.90 -20.90
CA LEU A 404 -8.37 0.04 -21.54
C LEU A 404 -8.53 -0.06 -23.07
N HIS A 405 -9.67 0.37 -23.62
CA HIS A 405 -9.85 0.52 -25.06
C HIS A 405 -9.29 1.84 -25.60
N ALA A 406 -9.32 2.90 -24.79
CA ALA A 406 -8.79 4.22 -25.14
C ALA A 406 -7.29 4.39 -24.86
N ASP A 407 -6.74 3.55 -23.98
CA ASP A 407 -5.32 3.54 -23.63
C ASP A 407 -4.41 3.11 -24.79
N GLU A 408 -3.23 3.72 -24.87
CA GLU A 408 -2.24 3.45 -25.92
C GLU A 408 -1.65 2.04 -25.78
N SER A 409 -1.66 1.46 -24.58
CA SER A 409 -1.03 0.17 -24.34
C SER A 409 -1.68 -0.97 -25.16
N SER A 410 -0.84 -1.81 -25.76
CA SER A 410 -1.28 -2.97 -26.52
C SER A 410 -1.49 -4.22 -25.65
N LEU A 411 -1.10 -4.16 -24.36
CA LEU A 411 -1.06 -5.32 -23.47
C LEU A 411 -2.46 -5.81 -23.03
N PRO A 412 -3.44 -4.96 -22.68
CA PRO A 412 -4.81 -5.42 -22.41
C PRO A 412 -5.44 -6.09 -23.64
N ARG A 413 -5.21 -5.51 -24.84
CA ARG A 413 -5.65 -6.08 -26.12
C ARG A 413 -5.01 -7.45 -26.39
N ALA A 414 -3.72 -7.61 -26.10
CA ALA A 414 -3.03 -8.90 -26.19
C ALA A 414 -3.63 -9.95 -25.24
N ALA A 415 -3.94 -9.56 -24.00
CA ALA A 415 -4.58 -10.45 -23.01
C ALA A 415 -5.98 -10.88 -23.45
N LEU A 416 -6.81 -9.94 -23.92
CA LEU A 416 -8.17 -10.25 -24.42
C LEU A 416 -8.14 -11.17 -25.65
N PHE A 417 -7.20 -10.99 -26.59
CA PHE A 417 -7.07 -11.90 -27.72
C PHE A 417 -6.50 -13.27 -27.34
N ALA A 418 -5.57 -13.34 -26.37
CA ALA A 418 -5.09 -14.61 -25.84
C ALA A 418 -6.21 -15.40 -25.13
N PHE A 419 -7.04 -14.72 -24.33
CA PHE A 419 -8.26 -15.30 -23.74
C PHE A 419 -9.18 -15.87 -24.82
N LYS A 420 -9.49 -15.10 -25.87
CA LYS A 420 -10.34 -15.54 -26.98
C LYS A 420 -9.74 -16.70 -27.77
N ALA A 421 -8.41 -16.78 -27.87
CA ALA A 421 -7.74 -17.90 -28.51
C ALA A 421 -7.87 -19.21 -27.71
N VAL A 422 -7.67 -19.16 -26.39
CA VAL A 422 -7.87 -20.32 -25.49
C VAL A 422 -9.33 -20.75 -25.47
N ARG A 423 -10.28 -19.80 -25.31
CA ARG A 423 -11.72 -20.11 -25.35
C ARG A 423 -12.10 -20.77 -26.68
N ALA A 424 -11.71 -20.19 -27.82
CA ALA A 424 -12.01 -20.77 -29.13
C ALA A 424 -11.37 -22.17 -29.32
N LEU A 425 -10.23 -22.46 -28.71
CA LEU A 425 -9.64 -23.80 -28.69
C LEU A 425 -10.50 -24.79 -27.88
N LEU A 426 -10.99 -24.39 -26.70
CA LEU A 426 -11.85 -25.22 -25.86
C LEU A 426 -13.21 -25.49 -26.55
N ASP A 427 -13.76 -24.47 -27.21
CA ASP A 427 -14.97 -24.57 -28.05
C ASP A 427 -14.75 -25.38 -29.36
N GLY A 428 -13.55 -25.90 -29.63
CA GLY A 428 -13.21 -26.65 -30.86
C GLY A 428 -13.16 -25.81 -32.15
N SER A 429 -13.11 -24.48 -32.02
CA SER A 429 -13.21 -23.52 -33.11
C SER A 429 -11.86 -23.21 -33.77
N GLN A 430 -11.86 -23.26 -35.11
CA GLN A 430 -10.71 -22.90 -35.96
C GLN A 430 -10.33 -21.41 -35.89
N VAL A 431 -11.18 -20.57 -35.28
CA VAL A 431 -10.91 -19.12 -35.10
C VAL A 431 -9.83 -18.88 -34.03
N SER A 432 -9.51 -19.90 -33.20
CA SER A 432 -8.41 -19.88 -32.22
C SER A 432 -7.08 -19.40 -32.82
N GLN A 433 -6.70 -19.87 -34.01
CA GLN A 433 -5.47 -19.45 -34.69
C GLN A 433 -5.47 -17.96 -35.07
N VAL A 434 -6.61 -17.43 -35.54
CA VAL A 434 -6.77 -15.99 -35.86
C VAL A 434 -6.64 -15.11 -34.62
N HIS A 435 -7.15 -15.59 -33.48
CA HIS A 435 -6.99 -14.91 -32.19
C HIS A 435 -5.54 -14.99 -31.67
N CYS A 436 -4.86 -16.13 -31.84
CA CYS A 436 -3.42 -16.27 -31.56
C CYS A 436 -2.60 -15.24 -32.33
N GLU A 437 -2.78 -15.10 -33.65
CA GLU A 437 -2.00 -14.12 -34.44
C GLU A 437 -2.24 -12.67 -33.99
N LYS A 438 -3.48 -12.29 -33.68
CA LYS A 438 -3.81 -10.96 -33.14
C LYS A 438 -3.15 -10.70 -31.78
N ALA A 439 -3.19 -11.68 -30.89
CA ALA A 439 -2.51 -11.60 -29.59
C ALA A 439 -0.98 -11.50 -29.74
N SER A 440 -0.39 -12.32 -30.63
CA SER A 440 1.04 -12.36 -30.95
C SER A 440 1.55 -11.04 -31.54
N GLY A 441 0.70 -10.31 -32.27
CA GLY A 441 0.96 -8.95 -32.73
C GLY A 441 1.02 -7.97 -31.55
N CYS A 442 -0.11 -7.78 -30.84
CA CYS A 442 -0.20 -6.82 -29.74
C CYS A 442 0.83 -7.07 -28.62
N LEU A 443 1.16 -8.34 -28.32
CA LEU A 443 2.18 -8.71 -27.35
C LEU A 443 3.59 -8.28 -27.79
N ARG A 444 3.90 -8.36 -29.09
CA ARG A 444 5.17 -7.93 -29.66
C ARG A 444 5.35 -6.42 -29.61
N ASP A 445 4.27 -5.67 -29.86
CA ASP A 445 4.27 -4.22 -29.76
C ASP A 445 4.62 -3.78 -28.32
N SER A 446 4.00 -4.42 -27.32
CA SER A 446 4.32 -4.22 -25.90
C SER A 446 5.76 -4.62 -25.55
N LEU A 447 6.28 -5.68 -26.18
CA LEU A 447 7.69 -6.10 -26.07
C LEU A 447 8.66 -5.25 -26.90
N ASN A 448 8.19 -4.29 -27.68
CA ASN A 448 8.98 -3.32 -28.43
C ASN A 448 8.98 -1.93 -27.80
N THR A 449 7.95 -1.55 -27.02
CA THR A 449 7.94 -0.34 -26.17
C THR A 449 9.20 -0.24 -25.30
N ALA A 450 9.77 0.95 -25.15
CA ALA A 450 11.10 1.16 -24.56
C ALA A 450 11.28 0.46 -23.19
N PRO A 451 12.41 -0.23 -22.94
CA PRO A 451 12.58 -1.09 -21.76
C PRO A 451 12.57 -0.33 -20.42
N HIS A 452 12.87 0.98 -20.43
CA HIS A 452 12.83 1.84 -19.24
C HIS A 452 11.41 2.18 -18.76
N VAL A 453 10.40 1.98 -19.60
CA VAL A 453 8.98 2.25 -19.27
C VAL A 453 8.32 1.04 -18.58
N ARG A 454 8.91 -0.16 -18.72
CA ARG A 454 8.25 -1.42 -18.34
C ARG A 454 8.26 -1.67 -16.84
N SER A 455 7.08 -1.85 -16.28
CA SER A 455 6.89 -2.31 -14.91
C SER A 455 7.30 -3.79 -14.75
N SER A 456 7.46 -4.24 -13.50
CA SER A 456 7.63 -5.66 -13.17
C SER A 456 6.37 -6.47 -13.49
N ILE A 457 5.18 -5.86 -13.34
CA ILE A 457 3.89 -6.44 -13.71
C ILE A 457 3.83 -6.69 -15.21
N ASP A 458 4.27 -5.74 -16.04
CA ASP A 458 4.28 -5.90 -17.51
C ASP A 458 5.06 -7.14 -17.91
N LYS A 459 6.25 -7.36 -17.32
CA LYS A 459 7.09 -8.53 -17.60
C LYS A 459 6.43 -9.84 -17.16
N ALA A 460 5.68 -9.82 -16.07
CA ALA A 460 5.00 -11.00 -15.54
C ALA A 460 3.73 -11.33 -16.34
N VAL A 461 2.95 -10.33 -16.76
CA VAL A 461 1.83 -10.48 -17.71
C VAL A 461 2.34 -10.91 -19.08
N GLN A 462 3.38 -10.27 -19.63
CA GLN A 462 4.01 -10.68 -20.89
C GLN A 462 4.50 -12.14 -20.84
N LEU A 463 4.99 -12.62 -19.69
CA LEU A 463 5.31 -14.04 -19.52
C LEU A 463 4.06 -14.92 -19.57
N LEU A 464 3.02 -14.58 -18.81
CA LEU A 464 1.76 -15.32 -18.81
C LEU A 464 1.16 -15.42 -20.22
N LEU A 465 1.12 -14.31 -20.97
CA LEU A 465 0.58 -14.28 -22.33
C LEU A 465 1.45 -15.07 -23.32
N CYS A 466 2.78 -14.98 -23.25
CA CYS A 466 3.68 -15.84 -24.03
C CYS A 466 3.41 -17.34 -23.74
N ASP A 467 3.27 -17.70 -22.46
CA ASP A 467 3.08 -19.10 -22.04
C ASP A 467 1.72 -19.63 -22.51
N LEU A 468 0.64 -18.85 -22.33
CA LEU A 468 -0.71 -19.18 -22.83
C LEU A 468 -0.73 -19.35 -24.35
N LEU A 469 -0.13 -18.43 -25.13
CA LEU A 469 -0.11 -18.53 -26.60
C LEU A 469 0.68 -19.75 -27.07
N LEU A 470 1.85 -20.04 -26.48
CA LEU A 470 2.65 -21.20 -26.84
C LEU A 470 1.93 -22.51 -26.45
N VAL A 471 1.27 -22.57 -25.30
CA VAL A 471 0.41 -23.71 -24.93
C VAL A 471 -0.74 -23.87 -25.92
N THR A 472 -1.48 -22.80 -26.23
CA THR A 472 -2.63 -22.82 -27.16
C THR A 472 -2.23 -23.31 -28.56
N ARG A 473 -1.09 -22.82 -29.09
CA ARG A 473 -0.56 -23.29 -30.38
C ARG A 473 -0.11 -24.75 -30.33
N THR A 474 0.39 -25.23 -29.19
CA THR A 474 0.77 -26.64 -28.99
C THR A 474 -0.44 -27.56 -29.00
N THR A 475 -1.53 -27.17 -28.33
CA THR A 475 -2.76 -27.97 -28.23
C THR A 475 -3.54 -28.00 -29.54
N VAL A 476 -3.64 -26.87 -30.28
CA VAL A 476 -4.20 -26.86 -31.65
C VAL A 476 -3.45 -27.86 -32.54
N TRP A 477 -2.11 -27.82 -32.54
CA TRP A 477 -1.28 -28.75 -33.30
C TRP A 477 -1.48 -30.22 -32.89
N GLN A 478 -1.59 -30.50 -31.60
CA GLN A 478 -1.89 -31.85 -31.10
C GLN A 478 -3.27 -32.35 -31.54
N GLN A 479 -4.32 -31.51 -31.45
CA GLN A 479 -5.67 -31.85 -31.91
C GLN A 479 -5.70 -32.14 -33.42
N GLN A 480 -4.98 -31.37 -34.23
CA GLN A 480 -4.87 -31.60 -35.67
C GLN A 480 -4.19 -32.93 -36.01
N ILE A 481 -3.10 -33.30 -35.31
CA ILE A 481 -2.46 -34.62 -35.47
C ILE A 481 -3.44 -35.74 -35.08
N SER A 482 -4.18 -35.58 -33.99
CA SER A 482 -5.13 -36.60 -33.53
C SER A 482 -6.35 -36.75 -34.46
N GLY A 483 -6.84 -35.66 -35.04
CA GLY A 483 -7.97 -35.67 -35.97
C GLY A 483 -7.62 -36.12 -37.40
N SER A 484 -6.36 -35.97 -37.82
CA SER A 484 -5.88 -36.39 -39.14
C SER A 484 -5.34 -37.82 -39.11
N GLN A 485 -6.24 -38.80 -39.21
CA GLN A 485 -5.86 -40.22 -39.31
C GLN A 485 -4.82 -40.46 -40.43
N SER A 486 -3.63 -40.88 -40.01
CA SER A 486 -2.63 -41.62 -40.79
C SER A 486 -2.43 -41.20 -42.27
N ARG A 487 -1.84 -40.04 -42.50
CA ARG A 487 -1.24 -39.70 -43.81
C ARG A 487 0.29 -39.81 -43.81
N LEU A 488 0.80 -41.03 -43.63
CA LEU A 488 2.11 -41.56 -44.10
C LEU A 488 3.41 -40.74 -43.90
N GLY A 489 3.38 -39.65 -43.14
CA GLY A 489 4.51 -38.76 -42.85
C GLY A 489 4.67 -38.53 -41.36
N ALA A 490 5.87 -38.07 -40.97
CA ALA A 490 6.15 -37.72 -39.57
C ALA A 490 5.19 -36.62 -39.05
N PRO A 491 4.84 -36.60 -37.76
CA PRO A 491 3.97 -35.58 -37.18
C PRO A 491 4.68 -34.22 -37.15
N GLN A 492 4.52 -33.46 -38.23
CA GLN A 492 5.09 -32.12 -38.43
C GLN A 492 3.95 -31.09 -38.45
N ALA A 493 4.16 -29.95 -37.79
CA ALA A 493 3.25 -28.81 -37.88
C ALA A 493 3.26 -28.20 -39.29
N SER A 494 2.18 -27.55 -39.69
CA SER A 494 2.22 -26.76 -40.93
C SER A 494 3.25 -25.62 -40.82
N LEU A 495 3.76 -25.17 -41.96
CA LEU A 495 4.73 -24.07 -42.01
C LEU A 495 4.21 -22.78 -41.33
N LEU A 496 2.89 -22.55 -41.39
CA LEU A 496 2.25 -21.36 -40.83
C LEU A 496 2.12 -21.45 -39.30
N GLU A 497 1.73 -22.61 -38.75
CA GLU A 497 1.71 -22.86 -37.30
C GLU A 497 3.12 -22.80 -36.71
N LEU A 498 4.10 -23.45 -37.34
CA LEU A 498 5.49 -23.44 -36.88
C LEU A 498 6.05 -22.01 -36.90
N ARG A 499 5.73 -21.19 -37.91
CA ARG A 499 6.13 -19.78 -37.99
C ARG A 499 5.57 -18.96 -36.82
N GLY A 500 4.28 -19.08 -36.54
CA GLY A 500 3.64 -18.39 -35.41
C GLY A 500 4.20 -18.85 -34.05
N PHE A 501 4.40 -20.16 -33.87
CA PHE A 501 5.02 -20.70 -32.66
C PHE A 501 6.45 -20.19 -32.45
N GLN A 502 7.28 -20.19 -33.50
CA GLN A 502 8.64 -19.66 -33.43
C GLN A 502 8.68 -18.16 -33.15
N GLN A 503 7.68 -17.42 -33.63
CA GLN A 503 7.53 -15.99 -33.38
C GLN A 503 7.23 -15.71 -31.89
N ASP A 504 6.30 -16.42 -31.27
CA ASP A 504 6.02 -16.29 -29.84
C ASP A 504 7.19 -16.80 -28.97
N LEU A 505 7.88 -17.86 -29.40
CA LEU A 505 9.10 -18.31 -28.75
C LEU A 505 10.23 -17.26 -28.82
N SER A 506 10.29 -16.47 -29.90
CA SER A 506 11.23 -15.34 -30.02
C SER A 506 10.89 -14.21 -29.03
N SER A 507 9.61 -13.91 -28.85
CA SER A 507 9.10 -12.97 -27.85
C SER A 507 9.46 -13.42 -26.43
N LEU A 508 9.26 -14.71 -26.11
CA LEU A 508 9.62 -15.30 -24.82
C LEU A 508 11.14 -15.28 -24.57
N ARG A 509 11.97 -15.56 -25.60
CA ARG A 509 13.43 -15.43 -25.51
C ARG A 509 13.85 -13.99 -25.20
N LYS A 510 13.28 -12.99 -25.90
CA LYS A 510 13.53 -11.56 -25.66
C LYS A 510 13.18 -11.16 -24.22
N LEU A 511 12.03 -11.63 -23.72
CA LEU A 511 11.62 -11.39 -22.34
C LEU A 511 12.59 -12.02 -21.32
N SER A 512 13.07 -13.24 -21.58
CA SER A 512 13.97 -13.97 -20.67
C SER A 512 15.32 -13.28 -20.40
N GLN A 513 15.78 -12.41 -21.31
CA GLN A 513 16.97 -11.58 -21.12
C GLN A 513 16.81 -10.57 -19.97
N THR A 514 15.58 -10.10 -19.72
CA THR A 514 15.27 -9.07 -18.70
C THR A 514 14.41 -9.58 -17.54
N PHE A 515 13.94 -10.83 -17.61
CA PHE A 515 13.05 -11.46 -16.63
C PHE A 515 13.41 -12.93 -16.41
N ARG A 516 14.20 -13.20 -15.36
CA ARG A 516 14.73 -14.56 -15.05
C ARG A 516 13.68 -15.69 -14.98
N PRO A 517 12.44 -15.50 -14.46
CA PRO A 517 11.44 -16.58 -14.43
C PRO A 517 11.11 -17.16 -15.81
N ALA A 518 11.09 -16.32 -16.85
CA ALA A 518 10.78 -16.74 -18.22
C ALA A 518 11.78 -17.76 -18.79
N LEU A 519 13.05 -17.76 -18.33
CA LEU A 519 14.09 -18.64 -18.85
C LEU A 519 13.76 -20.13 -18.69
N ARG A 520 13.01 -20.53 -17.63
CA ARG A 520 12.56 -21.91 -17.46
C ARG A 520 11.53 -22.31 -18.52
N ARG A 521 10.60 -21.41 -18.86
CA ARG A 521 9.57 -21.61 -19.89
C ARG A 521 10.20 -21.66 -21.30
N VAL A 522 11.25 -20.89 -21.58
CA VAL A 522 11.99 -20.94 -22.88
C VAL A 522 12.45 -22.36 -23.20
N PHE A 523 13.08 -23.07 -22.26
CA PHE A 523 13.60 -24.42 -22.54
C PHE A 523 12.51 -25.45 -22.82
N LEU A 524 11.35 -25.33 -22.14
CA LEU A 524 10.19 -26.20 -22.36
C LEU A 524 9.62 -25.97 -23.78
N HIS A 525 9.35 -24.72 -24.14
CA HIS A 525 8.79 -24.40 -25.45
C HIS A 525 9.77 -24.56 -26.61
N GLU A 526 11.08 -24.47 -26.36
CA GLU A 526 12.10 -24.84 -27.35
C GLU A 526 12.12 -26.35 -27.61
N ALA A 527 11.86 -27.19 -26.60
CA ALA A 527 11.65 -28.62 -26.81
C ALA A 527 10.41 -28.86 -27.68
N THR A 528 9.29 -28.19 -27.39
CA THR A 528 8.07 -28.26 -28.21
C THR A 528 8.31 -27.83 -29.67
N ALA A 529 9.00 -26.70 -29.90
CA ALA A 529 9.33 -26.24 -31.26
C ALA A 529 10.09 -27.27 -32.09
N ARG A 530 10.99 -28.04 -31.45
CA ARG A 530 11.75 -29.10 -32.11
C ARG A 530 10.85 -30.28 -32.48
N LEU A 531 9.89 -30.64 -31.63
CA LEU A 531 8.92 -31.70 -31.92
C LEU A 531 7.95 -31.29 -33.05
N MET A 532 7.46 -30.04 -33.04
CA MET A 532 6.65 -29.48 -34.13
C MET A 532 7.39 -29.47 -35.48
N ALA A 533 8.72 -29.32 -35.46
CA ALA A 533 9.59 -29.41 -36.63
C ALA A 533 10.03 -30.86 -36.98
N GLY A 534 9.44 -31.89 -36.34
CA GLY A 534 9.72 -33.30 -36.62
C GLY A 534 11.02 -33.87 -36.04
N ALA A 535 11.66 -33.21 -35.08
CA ALA A 535 12.86 -33.75 -34.42
C ALA A 535 12.53 -34.94 -33.51
N SER A 536 13.47 -35.87 -33.33
CA SER A 536 13.20 -37.11 -32.59
C SER A 536 12.87 -36.86 -31.10
N PRO A 537 11.80 -37.46 -30.55
CA PRO A 537 11.37 -37.24 -29.17
C PRO A 537 12.46 -37.55 -28.13
N THR A 538 13.13 -38.69 -28.26
CA THR A 538 14.17 -39.15 -27.32
C THR A 538 15.34 -38.17 -27.23
N ARG A 539 15.82 -37.64 -28.37
CA ARG A 539 16.92 -36.66 -28.41
C ARG A 539 16.48 -35.33 -27.81
N THR A 540 15.25 -34.91 -28.08
CA THR A 540 14.67 -33.67 -27.54
C THR A 540 14.52 -33.74 -26.02
N HIS A 541 14.00 -34.87 -25.50
CA HIS A 541 13.90 -35.11 -24.05
C HIS A 541 15.28 -35.06 -23.38
N GLN A 542 16.29 -35.75 -23.91
CA GLN A 542 17.66 -35.73 -23.35
C GLN A 542 18.26 -34.32 -23.30
N LEU A 543 18.00 -33.46 -24.29
CA LEU A 543 18.47 -32.08 -24.30
C LEU A 543 17.73 -31.20 -23.29
N LEU A 544 16.42 -31.38 -23.14
CA LEU A 544 15.63 -30.69 -22.11
C LEU A 544 16.14 -31.06 -20.71
N ASP A 545 16.33 -32.35 -20.45
CA ASP A 545 16.80 -32.86 -19.16
C ASP A 545 18.18 -32.32 -18.79
N ARG A 546 19.11 -32.23 -19.76
CA ARG A 546 20.44 -31.61 -19.57
C ARG A 546 20.32 -30.11 -19.26
N SER A 547 19.43 -29.38 -19.93
CA SER A 547 19.22 -27.95 -19.73
C SER A 547 18.60 -27.62 -18.37
N LEU A 548 17.70 -28.46 -17.87
CA LEU A 548 17.09 -28.34 -16.55
C LEU A 548 18.07 -28.74 -15.43
N ARG A 549 18.76 -29.88 -15.56
CA ARG A 549 19.69 -30.41 -14.53
C ARG A 549 20.90 -29.50 -14.31
N ARG A 550 21.49 -28.88 -15.36
CA ARG A 550 22.66 -27.97 -15.22
C ARG A 550 22.40 -26.71 -14.38
N ARG A 551 21.17 -26.44 -13.95
CA ARG A 551 20.79 -25.25 -13.17
C ARG A 551 20.08 -25.55 -11.84
N VAL A 552 20.03 -26.81 -11.43
CA VAL A 552 19.64 -27.23 -10.08
C VAL A 552 20.91 -27.73 -9.38
N PRO A 553 21.35 -27.14 -8.25
CA PRO A 553 22.45 -27.70 -7.47
C PRO A 553 22.13 -29.15 -7.09
N ALA A 554 23.05 -30.07 -7.37
CA ALA A 554 22.78 -31.50 -7.25
C ALA A 554 22.48 -31.92 -5.79
N PRO A 555 21.35 -32.60 -5.52
CA PRO A 555 21.15 -33.32 -4.27
C PRO A 555 21.98 -34.61 -4.26
N LEU A 556 22.42 -35.03 -3.06
CA LEU A 556 23.02 -36.35 -2.83
C LEU A 556 22.03 -37.50 -3.14
N PRO A 557 22.49 -38.74 -3.37
CA PRO A 557 21.67 -39.76 -4.01
C PRO A 557 20.72 -40.52 -3.07
N LYS A 558 19.54 -40.82 -3.62
CA LYS A 558 18.58 -41.90 -3.29
C LYS A 558 17.88 -41.88 -1.91
N SER A 559 16.56 -41.66 -1.94
CA SER A 559 15.57 -42.73 -1.66
C SER A 559 14.14 -42.30 -2.04
N SER A 560 13.29 -43.30 -2.35
CA SER A 560 11.82 -43.28 -2.50
C SER A 560 11.14 -42.33 -3.51
N GLU A 561 10.09 -42.85 -4.16
CA GLU A 561 9.27 -42.16 -5.14
C GLU A 561 8.23 -41.23 -4.50
N SER A 562 8.04 -40.05 -5.08
CA SER A 562 6.80 -39.26 -4.92
C SER A 562 6.55 -38.43 -6.20
N ARG A 563 5.71 -38.97 -7.10
CA ARG A 563 5.36 -38.32 -8.37
C ARG A 563 4.29 -37.25 -8.14
N GLY A 564 4.71 -35.99 -7.97
CA GLY A 564 3.79 -34.84 -7.94
C GLY A 564 3.05 -34.70 -9.27
N LEU A 565 1.71 -34.65 -9.21
CA LEU A 565 0.83 -34.99 -10.33
C LEU A 565 0.68 -33.90 -11.42
N PHE A 566 1.07 -32.66 -11.16
CA PHE A 566 0.85 -31.53 -12.08
C PHE A 566 1.75 -31.53 -13.32
N ARG A 567 2.77 -32.40 -13.35
CA ARG A 567 3.56 -32.65 -14.56
C ARG A 567 2.78 -33.38 -15.66
N GLN A 568 1.60 -33.94 -15.39
CA GLN A 568 0.97 -34.87 -16.32
C GLN A 568 0.18 -34.18 -17.44
N HIS A 569 -0.70 -33.20 -17.20
CA HIS A 569 -1.58 -32.71 -18.29
C HIS A 569 -0.86 -32.04 -19.48
N LEU A 570 0.28 -31.35 -19.26
CA LEU A 570 1.09 -30.79 -20.36
C LEU A 570 2.21 -31.73 -20.87
N ALA A 571 2.44 -32.90 -20.24
CA ALA A 571 3.48 -33.85 -20.66
C ALA A 571 2.97 -35.24 -21.09
N PHE A 572 1.74 -35.63 -20.75
CA PHE A 572 1.17 -36.93 -21.16
C PHE A 572 0.83 -36.98 -22.65
N SER A 573 0.37 -35.86 -23.23
CA SER A 573 0.17 -35.75 -24.70
C SER A 573 1.45 -35.96 -25.51
N PHE A 574 2.64 -35.82 -24.89
CA PHE A 574 3.93 -36.08 -25.54
C PHE A 574 4.44 -37.53 -25.45
N LEU A 575 3.78 -38.41 -24.68
CA LEU A 575 4.23 -39.79 -24.47
C LEU A 575 3.25 -40.87 -24.94
N SER A 576 1.97 -40.55 -25.20
CA SER A 576 1.02 -41.54 -25.72
C SER A 576 1.25 -41.90 -27.20
N VAL A 577 1.81 -40.98 -28.00
CA VAL A 577 2.08 -41.21 -29.45
C VAL A 577 3.25 -42.19 -29.69
N GLY A 578 4.02 -42.53 -28.65
CA GLY A 578 5.25 -43.32 -28.77
C GLY A 578 5.17 -44.78 -28.30
N LYS A 579 3.98 -45.31 -27.97
CA LYS A 579 3.83 -46.67 -27.40
C LYS A 579 3.22 -47.72 -28.32
N ASP A 580 2.44 -47.33 -29.33
CA ASP A 580 1.60 -48.25 -30.10
C ASP A 580 2.26 -48.77 -31.39
N SER A 581 3.59 -48.73 -31.47
CA SER A 581 4.39 -49.27 -32.59
C SER A 581 5.55 -50.13 -32.11
N ARG A 582 5.22 -51.22 -31.41
CA ARG A 582 6.06 -52.44 -31.41
C ARG A 582 5.52 -53.40 -32.47
N PRO A 583 6.30 -53.76 -33.52
CA PRO A 583 5.97 -54.94 -34.29
C PRO A 583 6.15 -56.16 -33.37
N SER A 584 5.13 -57.02 -33.32
CA SER A 584 5.25 -58.38 -32.83
C SER A 584 6.18 -59.16 -33.75
N ILE A 585 7.26 -59.69 -33.19
CA ILE A 585 8.03 -60.82 -33.74
C ILE A 585 7.39 -62.09 -33.19
#